data_AF-A0AAU7Z217-F1
#
_entry.id   AF-A0AAU7Z217-F1
#
_cell.length_a   1.000
_cell.length_b   1.000
_cell.length_c   1.000
_cell.angle_alpha   90.00
_cell.angle_beta   90.00
_cell.angle_gamma   90.00
#
_symmetry.space_group_name_H-M   'P 1'
#
loop_
_entity.id
_entity.type
_entity.pdbx_description
1 polymer ?
#
loop_
_entity_poly.entity_id
_entity_poly.type
_entity_poly.pdbx_seq_one_letter_code
_entity_poly.pdbx_strand_id
1 'polypeptide(L)'
;MSTRVSVGPPGRALTFFVVSLLIPFFLARPVLANELGHDKKSKVVGGYFEEWSIYFAGYNIANLQANGVADKLTHLTYAFGNATPTGCAIADSWADYQDPYLPSVSGAPYAGPLYGNFPRCNSSNNCIQI
;
A
#
# COMPACT_ATOMS: atom_id res chain seq x y z
N MET A 1 20.01 85.47 8.30
CA MET A 1 20.53 84.36 7.46
C MET A 1 20.75 83.18 8.39
N SER A 2 19.92 82.14 8.28
CA SER A 2 19.74 81.07 9.26
C SER A 2 20.12 79.73 8.63
N THR A 3 21.08 79.02 9.20
CA THR A 3 21.42 77.66 8.79
C THR A 3 21.27 76.72 9.99
N ARG A 4 20.13 76.04 10.06
CA ARG A 4 19.93 74.89 10.94
C ARG A 4 20.48 73.65 10.24
N VAL A 5 21.42 72.96 10.86
CA VAL A 5 21.88 71.63 10.45
C VAL A 5 20.83 70.62 10.89
N SER A 6 20.20 69.95 9.94
CA SER A 6 19.27 68.85 10.16
C SER A 6 20.05 67.53 10.25
N VAL A 7 20.15 66.96 11.45
CA VAL A 7 20.73 65.63 11.67
C VAL A 7 19.59 64.62 11.63
N GLY A 8 19.39 63.97 10.48
CA GLY A 8 18.47 62.84 10.33
C GLY A 8 19.11 61.53 10.84
N PRO A 9 18.33 60.59 11.41
CA PRO A 9 18.88 59.35 11.95
C PRO A 9 19.39 58.42 10.84
N PRO A 10 20.49 57.68 11.07
CA PRO A 10 21.11 56.84 10.04
C PRO A 10 20.23 55.64 9.69
N GLY A 11 19.83 55.54 8.42
CA GLY A 11 18.93 54.51 7.86
C GLY A 11 19.37 53.05 7.97
N ARG A 12 20.51 52.77 8.62
CA ARG A 12 20.99 51.41 8.91
C ARG A 12 20.33 50.78 10.14
N ALA A 13 19.82 51.57 11.08
CA ALA A 13 19.20 51.05 12.30
C ALA A 13 17.81 50.44 12.05
N LEU A 14 17.09 50.93 11.04
CA LEU A 14 15.73 50.47 10.72
C LEU A 14 15.71 49.08 10.07
N THR A 15 16.76 48.72 9.32
CA THR A 15 16.86 47.43 8.62
C THR A 15 17.10 46.26 9.58
N PHE A 16 17.88 46.47 10.66
CA PHE A 16 18.14 45.44 11.66
C PHE A 16 16.91 45.09 12.50
N PHE A 17 16.04 46.07 12.79
CA PHE A 17 14.82 45.85 13.57
C PHE A 17 13.79 45.00 12.81
N VAL A 18 13.64 45.21 11.50
CA VAL A 18 12.67 44.46 10.67
C VAL A 18 13.11 43.00 10.51
N VAL A 19 14.41 42.75 10.31
CA VAL A 19 14.94 41.39 10.19
C VAL A 19 14.84 40.64 11.53
N SER A 20 15.11 41.31 12.66
CA SER A 20 15.03 40.68 13.99
C SER A 20 13.61 40.31 14.42
N LEU A 21 12.58 40.99 13.91
CA LEU A 21 11.18 40.68 14.22
C LEU A 21 10.63 39.51 13.38
N LEU A 22 11.24 39.22 12.22
CA LEU A 22 10.84 38.12 11.32
C LEU A 22 11.47 36.77 11.70
N ILE A 23 12.62 36.78 12.38
CA ILE A 23 13.31 35.55 12.84
C ILE A 23 12.47 34.69 13.80
N PRO A 24 11.76 35.23 14.82
CA PRO A 24 10.88 34.40 15.65
C PRO A 24 9.66 33.87 14.90
N PHE A 25 9.21 34.52 13.81
CA PHE A 25 8.09 34.05 12.98
C PHE A 25 8.47 32.85 12.09
N PHE A 26 9.75 32.72 11.72
CA PHE A 26 10.26 31.57 10.97
C PHE A 26 10.68 30.38 11.84
N LEU A 27 11.06 30.61 13.11
CA LEU A 27 11.46 29.53 14.04
C LEU A 27 10.31 29.02 14.93
N ALA A 28 9.33 29.87 15.27
CA ALA A 28 8.11 29.42 15.92
C ALA A 28 7.06 29.08 14.86
N ARG A 29 7.31 28.02 14.08
CA ARG A 29 6.17 27.30 13.49
C ARG A 29 5.34 26.81 14.66
N PRO A 30 4.07 27.22 14.81
CA PRO A 30 3.24 26.66 15.85
C PRO A 30 3.18 25.16 15.56
N VAL A 31 3.73 24.34 16.48
CA VAL A 31 3.51 22.90 16.52
C VAL A 31 2.05 22.72 16.95
N LEU A 32 1.15 23.05 16.03
CA LEU A 32 -0.30 23.14 16.22
C LEU A 32 -0.95 22.88 14.86
N ALA A 33 -0.50 21.82 14.19
CA ALA A 33 -1.20 21.18 13.10
C ALA A 33 -0.70 19.73 12.90
N ASN A 34 -0.62 18.96 13.99
CA ASN A 34 -0.59 17.51 13.88
C ASN A 34 -1.42 16.86 14.99
N GLU A 35 -2.59 17.43 15.27
CA GLU A 35 -3.58 16.86 16.19
C GLU A 35 -4.94 16.89 15.50
N LEU A 36 -5.03 16.23 14.34
CA LEU A 36 -6.26 15.63 13.80
C LEU A 36 -5.86 14.42 12.96
N GLY A 37 -4.91 13.62 13.48
CA GLY A 37 -4.76 12.24 13.07
C GLY A 37 -5.98 11.49 13.58
N HIS A 38 -7.11 11.61 12.88
CA HIS A 38 -8.13 10.58 12.94
C HIS A 38 -7.37 9.28 12.67
N ASP A 39 -7.36 8.36 13.63
CA ASP A 39 -6.98 6.96 13.43
C ASP A 39 -7.86 6.42 12.31
N LYS A 40 -7.51 6.73 11.06
CA LYS A 40 -8.06 6.16 9.85
C LYS A 40 -7.50 4.75 9.84
N LYS A 41 -8.03 3.85 10.68
CA LYS A 41 -7.85 2.43 10.43
C LYS A 41 -8.33 2.19 9.01
N SER A 42 -7.39 1.89 8.11
CA SER A 42 -7.70 1.58 6.72
C SER A 42 -8.80 0.53 6.71
N LYS A 43 -9.87 0.78 5.95
CA LYS A 43 -11.02 -0.11 5.90
C LYS A 43 -10.53 -1.49 5.42
N VAL A 44 -10.78 -2.52 6.22
CA VAL A 44 -10.52 -3.90 5.80
C VAL A 44 -11.63 -4.33 4.84
N VAL A 45 -11.24 -4.77 3.65
CA VAL A 45 -12.13 -5.36 2.65
C VAL A 45 -11.62 -6.76 2.36
N GLY A 46 -12.27 -7.75 3.00
CA GLY A 46 -11.92 -9.16 2.87
C GLY A 46 -12.76 -9.86 1.81
N GLY A 47 -12.14 -10.82 1.11
CA GLY A 47 -12.83 -11.77 0.23
C GLY A 47 -12.38 -13.20 0.53
N TYR A 48 -13.24 -14.18 0.24
CA TYR A 48 -12.88 -15.60 0.24
C TYR A 48 -12.68 -16.06 -1.19
N PHE A 49 -11.69 -16.92 -1.42
CA PHE A 49 -11.47 -17.58 -2.69
C PHE A 49 -11.44 -19.08 -2.48
N GLU A 50 -12.39 -19.78 -3.07
CA GLU A 50 -12.51 -21.22 -2.99
C GLU A 50 -11.56 -21.96 -3.96
N GLU A 51 -10.85 -22.98 -3.47
CA GLU A 51 -9.90 -23.77 -4.29
C GLU A 51 -10.57 -24.42 -5.50
N TRP A 52 -11.81 -24.90 -5.32
CA TRP A 52 -12.56 -25.67 -6.31
C TRP A 52 -13.19 -24.82 -7.43
N SER A 53 -13.00 -23.50 -7.39
CA SER A 53 -13.47 -22.57 -8.44
C SER A 53 -12.88 -22.88 -9.82
N ILE A 54 -11.74 -23.57 -9.87
CA ILE A 54 -11.07 -23.94 -11.13
C ILE A 54 -11.85 -24.97 -11.96
N TYR A 55 -12.77 -25.70 -11.33
CA TYR A 55 -13.50 -26.79 -11.97
C TYR A 55 -14.69 -26.26 -12.76
N PHE A 56 -15.89 -26.26 -12.17
CA PHE A 56 -17.11 -25.90 -12.89
C PHE A 56 -17.17 -24.41 -13.22
N ALA A 57 -16.64 -23.55 -12.35
CA ALA A 57 -16.64 -22.11 -12.59
C ALA A 57 -15.52 -21.67 -13.56
N GLY A 58 -14.51 -22.52 -13.81
CA GLY A 58 -13.39 -22.21 -14.67
C GLY A 58 -12.65 -20.93 -14.25
N TYR A 59 -12.59 -20.67 -12.94
CA TYR A 59 -12.12 -19.43 -12.36
C TYR A 59 -10.94 -19.72 -11.44
N ASN A 60 -9.81 -19.06 -11.68
CA ASN A 60 -8.60 -19.22 -10.89
C ASN A 60 -8.11 -17.86 -10.33
N ILE A 61 -7.05 -17.90 -9.53
CA ILE A 61 -6.45 -16.71 -8.91
C ILE A 61 -6.02 -15.64 -9.94
N ALA A 62 -5.61 -16.02 -11.16
CA ALA A 62 -5.26 -15.06 -12.20
C ALA A 62 -6.48 -14.25 -12.67
N ASN A 63 -7.69 -14.79 -12.59
CA ASN A 63 -8.90 -14.06 -12.92
C ASN A 63 -9.16 -12.88 -11.96
N LEU A 64 -8.78 -12.98 -10.67
CA LEU A 64 -8.92 -11.88 -9.70
C LEU A 64 -8.08 -10.66 -10.09
N GLN A 65 -6.90 -10.91 -10.65
CA GLN A 65 -6.06 -9.83 -11.19
C GLN A 65 -6.66 -9.29 -12.48
N ALA A 66 -7.02 -10.18 -13.42
CA ALA A 66 -7.50 -9.80 -14.74
C ALA A 66 -8.81 -8.97 -14.71
N ASN A 67 -9.70 -9.23 -13.75
CA ASN A 67 -10.96 -8.50 -13.59
C ASN A 67 -10.89 -7.32 -12.61
N GLY A 68 -9.72 -7.05 -12.02
CA GLY A 68 -9.50 -5.93 -11.10
C GLY A 68 -10.20 -6.07 -9.74
N VAL A 69 -10.59 -7.29 -9.34
CA VAL A 69 -11.10 -7.54 -7.98
C VAL A 69 -9.98 -7.50 -6.96
N ALA A 70 -8.78 -7.96 -7.32
CA ALA A 70 -7.60 -7.93 -6.44
C ALA A 70 -7.32 -6.52 -5.90
N ASP A 71 -7.39 -5.49 -6.76
CA ASP A 71 -7.16 -4.09 -6.39
C ASP A 71 -8.21 -3.49 -5.42
N LYS A 72 -9.33 -4.19 -5.21
CA LYS A 72 -10.43 -3.76 -4.33
C LYS A 72 -10.41 -4.45 -2.97
N LEU A 73 -9.61 -5.52 -2.84
CA LEU A 73 -9.46 -6.27 -1.62
C LEU A 73 -8.25 -5.75 -0.85
N THR A 74 -8.33 -5.85 0.48
CA THR A 74 -7.15 -5.67 1.34
C THR A 74 -6.73 -6.98 1.99
N HIS A 75 -7.60 -7.99 1.96
CA HIS A 75 -7.31 -9.32 2.45
C HIS A 75 -8.02 -10.34 1.55
N LEU A 76 -7.29 -11.36 1.11
CA LEU A 76 -7.88 -12.54 0.47
C LEU A 76 -7.66 -13.75 1.35
N THR A 77 -8.75 -14.38 1.76
CA THR A 77 -8.73 -15.62 2.52
C THR A 77 -8.88 -16.79 1.56
N TYR A 78 -7.80 -17.56 1.39
CA TYR A 78 -7.85 -18.81 0.63
C TYR A 78 -8.65 -19.87 1.38
N ALA A 79 -9.63 -20.47 0.73
CA ALA A 79 -10.62 -21.30 1.39
C ALA A 79 -10.90 -22.62 0.64
N PHE A 80 -11.16 -23.74 1.31
CA PHE A 80 -10.97 -23.99 2.74
C PHE A 80 -9.85 -25.00 2.92
N GLY A 81 -9.01 -24.80 3.93
CA GLY A 81 -8.15 -25.88 4.42
C GLY A 81 -8.99 -26.93 5.11
N ASN A 82 -8.61 -28.20 4.96
CA ASN A 82 -9.30 -29.30 5.62
C ASN A 82 -8.82 -29.44 7.08
N ALA A 83 -9.74 -29.74 7.99
CA ALA A 83 -9.41 -30.01 9.39
C ALA A 83 -9.39 -31.53 9.64
N THR A 84 -8.28 -32.04 10.17
CA THR A 84 -8.08 -33.45 10.50
C THR A 84 -7.87 -33.61 12.01
N PRO A 85 -8.02 -34.82 12.58
CA PRO A 85 -7.76 -35.06 14.01
C PRO A 85 -6.35 -34.67 14.46
N THR A 86 -5.39 -34.61 13.52
CA THR A 86 -3.98 -34.30 13.79
C THR A 86 -3.56 -32.89 13.34
N GLY A 87 -4.47 -32.07 12.80
CA GLY A 87 -4.18 -30.70 12.38
C GLY A 87 -4.82 -30.29 11.05
N CYS A 88 -4.33 -29.21 10.45
CA CYS A 88 -4.80 -28.70 9.17
C CYS A 88 -4.13 -29.45 8.00
N ALA A 89 -4.90 -29.68 6.93
CA ALA A 89 -4.43 -30.31 5.71
C ALA A 89 -4.91 -29.53 4.47
N ILE A 90 -4.20 -29.72 3.36
CA ILE A 90 -4.67 -29.30 2.04
C ILE A 90 -5.89 -30.14 1.65
N ALA A 91 -6.94 -29.48 1.18
CA ALA A 91 -8.19 -30.14 0.80
C ALA A 91 -8.10 -30.71 -0.62
N ASP A 92 -7.55 -29.96 -1.57
CA ASP A 92 -7.35 -30.41 -2.95
C ASP A 92 -5.96 -30.02 -3.48
N SER A 93 -5.01 -30.97 -3.44
CA SER A 93 -3.65 -30.72 -3.93
C SER A 93 -3.58 -30.44 -5.42
N TRP A 94 -4.55 -30.94 -6.21
CA TRP A 94 -4.59 -30.71 -7.64
C TRP A 94 -4.84 -29.22 -7.91
N ALA A 95 -5.92 -28.71 -7.33
CA ALA A 95 -6.29 -27.31 -7.46
C ALA A 95 -5.28 -26.36 -6.82
N ASP A 96 -4.69 -26.74 -5.69
CA ASP A 96 -3.81 -25.87 -4.92
C ASP A 96 -2.43 -25.70 -5.55
N TYR A 97 -1.76 -26.80 -5.92
CA TYR A 97 -0.36 -26.72 -6.35
C TYR A 97 0.11 -27.72 -7.40
N GLN A 98 -0.74 -28.62 -7.93
CA GLN A 98 -0.27 -29.62 -8.91
C GLN A 98 -0.72 -29.35 -10.35
N ASP A 99 -1.82 -28.62 -10.59
CA ASP A 99 -2.35 -28.40 -11.94
C ASP A 99 -1.48 -27.43 -12.77
N PRO A 100 -0.72 -27.90 -13.78
CA PRO A 100 0.18 -27.08 -14.58
C PRO A 100 -0.52 -26.29 -15.68
N TYR A 101 -1.81 -26.55 -15.92
CA TYR A 101 -2.57 -25.93 -17.00
C TYR A 101 -3.25 -24.64 -16.58
N LEU A 102 -3.29 -24.36 -15.27
CA LEU A 102 -3.86 -23.11 -14.77
C LEU A 102 -3.01 -21.89 -15.13
N PRO A 103 -3.63 -20.82 -15.67
CA PRO A 103 -2.92 -19.60 -16.02
C PRO A 103 -2.24 -18.95 -14.80
N SER A 104 -1.01 -18.48 -14.99
CA SER A 104 -0.31 -17.65 -14.03
C SER A 104 -0.83 -16.22 -14.06
N VAL A 105 -0.83 -15.55 -12.90
CA VAL A 105 -1.17 -14.12 -12.75
C VAL A 105 -0.32 -13.24 -13.67
N SER A 106 0.96 -13.59 -13.81
CA SER A 106 1.90 -12.85 -14.66
C SER A 106 1.67 -13.05 -16.17
N GLY A 107 0.84 -14.03 -16.56
CA GLY A 107 0.67 -14.45 -17.95
C GLY A 107 1.89 -15.14 -18.57
N ALA A 108 3.02 -15.23 -17.85
CA ALA A 108 4.23 -15.88 -18.32
C ALA A 108 4.27 -17.39 -17.96
N PRO A 109 4.89 -18.24 -18.80
CA PRO A 109 5.16 -19.63 -18.44
C PRO A 109 5.97 -19.73 -17.15
N TYR A 110 5.56 -20.61 -16.25
CA TYR A 110 6.24 -20.85 -14.97
C TYR A 110 6.98 -22.19 -15.01
N ALA A 111 8.28 -22.17 -14.69
CA ALA A 111 9.17 -23.34 -14.76
C ALA A 111 9.54 -23.93 -13.38
N GLY A 112 8.88 -23.47 -12.31
CA GLY A 112 9.14 -23.97 -10.95
C GLY A 112 8.25 -25.16 -10.55
N PRO A 113 8.43 -25.68 -9.33
CA PRO A 113 7.79 -26.93 -8.88
C PRO A 113 6.33 -26.78 -8.40
N LEU A 114 5.85 -25.55 -8.19
CA LEU A 114 4.51 -25.29 -7.64
C LEU A 114 3.56 -24.76 -8.71
N TYR A 115 2.47 -25.48 -8.95
CA TYR A 115 1.43 -25.12 -9.90
C TYR A 115 0.13 -24.69 -9.19
N GLY A 116 -1.05 -24.94 -9.77
CA GLY A 116 -2.34 -24.67 -9.12
C GLY A 116 -2.72 -23.20 -8.90
N ASN A 117 -3.58 -22.98 -7.91
CA ASN A 117 -4.06 -21.69 -7.43
C ASN A 117 -3.06 -20.96 -6.55
N PHE A 118 -2.14 -21.66 -5.88
CA PHE A 118 -1.24 -21.01 -4.95
C PHE A 118 -0.46 -19.88 -5.63
N PRO A 119 -0.49 -18.67 -5.02
CA PRO A 119 0.06 -17.49 -5.66
C PRO A 119 1.55 -17.66 -5.88
N ARG A 120 1.99 -17.29 -7.08
CA ARG A 120 3.38 -17.34 -7.52
C ARG A 120 3.85 -15.93 -7.77
N CYS A 121 5.09 -15.66 -7.39
CA CYS A 121 5.78 -14.44 -7.76
C CYS A 121 6.57 -14.69 -9.03
N ASN A 122 6.59 -13.73 -9.95
CA ASN A 122 7.59 -13.75 -11.01
C ASN A 122 9.00 -13.49 -10.43
N SER A 123 10.05 -13.62 -11.25
CA SER A 123 11.45 -13.36 -10.83
C SER A 123 11.69 -11.94 -10.29
N SER A 124 10.76 -11.01 -10.53
CA SER A 124 10.79 -9.64 -10.01
C SER A 124 9.98 -9.46 -8.71
N ASN A 125 9.57 -10.54 -8.05
CA ASN A 125 8.72 -10.54 -6.85
C ASN A 125 7.34 -9.88 -7.05
N ASN A 126 6.87 -9.77 -8.29
CA ASN A 126 5.52 -9.31 -8.58
C ASN A 126 4.57 -10.49 -8.37
N CYS A 127 4.21 -10.71 -7.12
CA CYS A 127 3.16 -11.64 -6.71
C CYS A 127 1.81 -10.92 -6.82
N ILE A 128 0.70 -11.65 -6.75
CA ILE A 128 -0.52 -11.02 -6.25
C ILE A 128 -0.20 -10.45 -4.88
N GLN A 129 -0.26 -9.13 -4.77
CA GLN A 129 -0.19 -8.39 -3.52
C GLN A 129 -1.64 -7.98 -3.22
N ILE A 130 -2.32 -8.76 -2.39
CA ILE A 130 -3.61 -8.34 -1.78
C ILE A 130 -3.29 -7.94 -0.36
#